data_AF-A0A1C6VTP7-F1
#
_entry.id   AF-A0A1C6VTP7-F1
#
_cell.length_a   1.000
_cell.length_b   1.000
_cell.length_c   1.000
_cell.angle_alpha   90.00
_cell.angle_beta   90.00
_cell.angle_gamma   90.00
#
_symmetry.space_group_name_H-M   'P 1'
#
loop_
_entity.id
_entity.type
_entity.pdbx_description
1 polymer ?
#
loop_
_entity_poly.entity_id
_entity_poly.type
_entity_poly.pdbx_seq_one_letter_code
_entity_poly.pdbx_strand_id
1 'polypeptide(L)'
;MPNQPTELQPETARTPGEYVAQLRRLRTLSGLTYREIADRADTAGEVLPASTLAAMLGRATLPREQAVAALIRACGLGPDEVARWLDARRRLAVSEAGDSDASMAYAESDGLAEETRPACSATDPEAADAPVEPTQVGTRVASGRPRRGWLTPAALGFVAGAAVATVTAVVLLPVGSPPDSHQVPNPRTSANGDASVWQPAEPAPGPYRLRLAHTGLCVSERPDSDLGHLFQTACAAAMPSMTLTTEGDRVFRIRTDHPRFGAGCMGVDQATRDVNGVVADSFCDTGGGQDFRFEPVTVPALGYRIRPVHSDMCLGVANSATNDWAPVRQLACDANASGQIFLLDPV
;
A
#
# COMPACT_ATOMS: atom_id res chain seq x y z
N MET A 1 -23.36 -3.84 -36.50
CA MET A 1 -24.31 -3.93 -35.38
C MET A 1 -23.75 -3.11 -34.22
N PRO A 2 -24.27 -1.92 -33.89
CA PRO A 2 -23.75 -1.18 -32.74
C PRO A 2 -24.75 -1.26 -31.59
N ASN A 3 -24.40 -2.00 -30.55
CA ASN A 3 -24.99 -1.82 -29.23
C ASN A 3 -23.92 -2.20 -28.20
N GLN A 4 -23.09 -1.22 -27.84
CA GLN A 4 -22.21 -1.31 -26.68
C GLN A 4 -22.59 -0.16 -25.72
N PRO A 5 -23.08 -0.44 -24.50
CA PRO A 5 -23.40 0.60 -23.54
C PRO A 5 -22.10 1.09 -22.89
N THR A 6 -21.49 2.12 -23.47
CA THR A 6 -20.37 2.87 -22.86
C THR A 6 -20.86 4.27 -22.51
N GLU A 7 -21.82 4.37 -21.60
CA GLU A 7 -22.34 5.65 -21.12
C GLU A 7 -22.23 5.64 -19.60
N LEU A 8 -21.54 6.64 -19.04
CA LEU A 8 -21.54 6.87 -17.60
C LEU A 8 -22.95 7.28 -17.21
N GLN A 9 -23.57 6.54 -16.28
CA GLN A 9 -24.97 6.73 -15.89
C GLN A 9 -25.02 7.11 -14.40
N PRO A 10 -24.78 8.38 -14.04
CA PRO A 10 -24.81 8.81 -12.64
C PRO A 10 -26.16 8.49 -11.97
N GLU A 11 -27.25 8.49 -12.74
CA GLU A 11 -28.59 8.14 -12.29
C GLU A 11 -28.73 6.72 -11.73
N THR A 12 -27.87 5.76 -12.11
CA THR A 12 -27.96 4.37 -11.63
C THR A 12 -27.30 4.17 -10.27
N ALA A 13 -26.50 5.12 -9.77
CA ALA A 13 -25.85 5.01 -8.46
C ALA A 13 -26.90 4.96 -7.35
N ARG A 14 -26.86 3.92 -6.51
CA ARG A 14 -27.77 3.75 -5.37
C ARG A 14 -27.15 4.15 -4.05
N THR A 15 -25.83 4.24 -3.99
CA THR A 15 -25.09 4.64 -2.79
C THR A 15 -24.08 5.76 -3.10
N PRO A 16 -23.67 6.54 -2.08
CA PRO A 16 -22.59 7.53 -2.24
C PRO A 16 -21.28 6.91 -2.73
N GLY A 17 -20.93 5.72 -2.26
CA GLY A 17 -19.74 4.98 -2.71
C GLY A 17 -19.79 4.61 -4.19
N GLU A 18 -20.93 4.14 -4.68
CA GLU A 18 -21.14 3.86 -6.11
C GLU A 18 -21.05 5.14 -6.95
N TYR A 19 -21.59 6.25 -6.46
CA TYR A 19 -21.50 7.54 -7.13
C TYR A 19 -20.05 8.03 -7.26
N VAL A 20 -19.25 7.93 -6.19
CA VAL A 20 -17.81 8.27 -6.25
C VAL A 20 -17.05 7.32 -7.17
N ALA A 21 -17.40 6.03 -7.22
CA ALA A 21 -16.80 5.09 -8.16
C ALA A 21 -17.07 5.49 -9.63
N GLN A 22 -18.26 6.01 -9.94
CA GLN A 22 -18.56 6.55 -11.26
C GLN A 22 -17.76 7.83 -11.56
N LEU A 23 -17.56 8.73 -10.59
CA LEU A 23 -16.70 9.91 -10.77
C LEU A 23 -15.23 9.52 -11.02
N ARG A 24 -14.72 8.49 -10.34
CA ARG A 24 -13.38 7.93 -10.63
C ARG A 24 -13.31 7.43 -12.06
N ARG A 25 -14.33 6.69 -12.52
CA ARG A 25 -14.40 6.18 -13.89
C ARG A 25 -14.46 7.31 -14.93
N LEU A 26 -15.22 8.37 -14.65
CA LEU A 26 -15.25 9.59 -15.49
C LEU A 26 -13.85 10.18 -15.62
N ARG A 27 -13.13 10.35 -14.51
CA ARG A 27 -11.75 10.87 -14.51
C ARG A 27 -10.80 9.95 -15.29
N THR A 28 -10.92 8.64 -15.15
CA THR A 28 -10.10 7.69 -15.91
C THR A 28 -10.37 7.78 -17.41
N LEU A 29 -11.64 7.92 -17.81
CA LEU A 29 -12.03 8.03 -19.22
C LEU A 29 -11.65 9.38 -19.85
N SER A 30 -11.54 10.45 -19.07
CA SER A 30 -11.06 11.74 -19.58
C SER A 30 -9.56 11.76 -19.87
N GLY A 31 -8.79 10.79 -19.34
CA GLY A 31 -7.35 10.68 -19.53
C GLY A 31 -6.53 11.77 -18.82
N LEU A 32 -7.17 12.62 -18.02
CA LEU A 32 -6.53 13.75 -17.33
C LEU A 32 -5.99 13.33 -15.98
N THR A 33 -4.81 13.82 -15.62
CA THR A 33 -4.27 13.80 -14.25
C THR A 33 -5.06 14.73 -13.33
N TYR A 34 -5.00 14.51 -12.01
CA TYR A 34 -5.64 15.45 -11.06
C TYR A 34 -5.07 16.86 -11.15
N ARG A 35 -3.78 16.99 -11.52
CA ARG A 35 -3.15 18.29 -11.76
C ARG A 35 -3.72 18.97 -13.00
N GLU A 36 -3.87 18.26 -14.11
CA GLU A 36 -4.49 18.83 -15.32
C GLU A 36 -5.96 19.22 -15.09
N ILE A 37 -6.69 18.44 -14.29
CA ILE A 37 -8.07 18.80 -13.90
C ILE A 37 -8.07 20.06 -13.03
N ALA A 38 -7.15 20.16 -12.06
CA ALA A 38 -7.01 21.34 -11.21
C ALA A 38 -6.62 22.59 -12.03
N ASP A 39 -5.64 22.47 -12.93
CA ASP A 39 -5.19 23.55 -13.81
C ASP A 39 -6.32 24.02 -14.75
N ARG A 40 -7.12 23.08 -15.27
CA ARG A 40 -8.31 23.40 -16.08
C ARG A 40 -9.41 24.09 -15.28
N ALA A 41 -9.65 23.64 -14.05
CA ALA A 41 -10.61 24.27 -13.15
C ALA A 41 -10.17 25.71 -12.82
N ASP A 42 -8.90 25.91 -12.50
CA ASP A 42 -8.33 27.23 -12.22
C ASP A 42 -8.42 28.17 -13.43
N THR A 43 -8.13 27.65 -14.63
CA THR A 43 -8.31 28.38 -15.90
C THR A 43 -9.77 28.79 -16.14
N ALA A 44 -10.73 28.00 -15.66
CA ALA A 44 -12.15 28.31 -15.70
C ALA A 44 -12.62 29.23 -14.55
N GLY A 45 -11.72 29.69 -13.68
CA GLY A 45 -12.01 30.54 -12.53
C GLY A 45 -12.55 29.80 -11.31
N GLU A 46 -12.34 28.48 -11.24
CA GLU A 46 -12.87 27.62 -10.19
C GLU A 46 -11.78 27.03 -9.32
N VAL A 47 -11.98 27.11 -7.99
CA VAL A 47 -11.02 26.61 -7.03
C VAL A 47 -11.26 25.13 -6.79
N LEU A 48 -10.50 24.28 -7.50
CA LEU A 48 -10.49 22.84 -7.28
C LEU A 48 -9.05 22.30 -7.24
N PRO A 49 -8.34 22.44 -6.10
CA PRO A 49 -6.98 21.94 -5.97
C PRO A 49 -6.88 20.44 -6.20
N ALA A 50 -5.75 19.97 -6.74
CA ALA A 50 -5.49 18.54 -6.98
C ALA A 50 -5.63 17.69 -5.69
N SER A 51 -5.25 18.22 -4.53
CA SER A 51 -5.43 17.58 -3.23
C SER A 51 -6.92 17.44 -2.85
N THR A 52 -7.76 18.41 -3.21
CA THR A 52 -9.20 18.35 -3.00
C THR A 52 -9.84 17.30 -3.91
N LEU A 53 -9.40 17.19 -5.16
CA LEU A 53 -9.81 16.13 -6.09
C LEU A 53 -9.45 14.74 -5.56
N ALA A 54 -8.20 14.55 -5.14
CA ALA A 54 -7.72 13.28 -4.59
C ALA A 54 -8.50 12.89 -3.32
N ALA A 55 -8.69 13.82 -2.38
CA ALA A 55 -9.46 13.58 -1.16
C ALA A 55 -10.95 13.30 -1.44
N MET A 56 -11.56 14.06 -2.35
CA MET A 56 -12.94 13.88 -2.78
C MET A 56 -13.16 12.52 -3.42
N LEU A 57 -12.25 12.12 -4.31
CA LEU A 57 -12.34 10.86 -5.04
C LEU A 57 -11.80 9.69 -4.22
N GLY A 58 -11.04 9.87 -3.14
CA GLY A 58 -10.55 8.78 -2.28
C GLY A 58 -11.61 8.22 -1.33
N ARG A 59 -12.66 9.00 -1.01
CA ARG A 59 -13.69 8.63 -0.02
C ARG A 59 -14.88 7.90 -0.64
N ALA A 60 -15.72 7.30 0.21
CA ALA A 60 -17.00 6.71 -0.18
C ALA A 60 -18.21 7.56 0.27
N THR A 61 -17.98 8.85 0.57
CA THR A 61 -19.02 9.81 0.99
C THR A 61 -19.39 10.75 -0.14
N LEU A 62 -20.60 11.31 -0.09
CA LEU A 62 -21.09 12.20 -1.14
C LEU A 62 -20.25 13.50 -1.23
N PRO A 63 -19.59 13.78 -2.37
CA PRO A 63 -18.84 15.02 -2.55
C PRO A 63 -19.70 16.28 -2.48
N ARG A 64 -19.11 17.47 -2.34
CA ARG A 64 -19.85 18.76 -2.44
C ARG A 64 -20.26 19.05 -3.89
N GLU A 65 -21.40 19.70 -4.09
CA GLU A 65 -21.94 19.99 -5.44
C GLU A 65 -20.96 20.78 -6.31
N GLN A 66 -20.37 21.83 -5.75
CA GLN A 66 -19.43 22.69 -6.49
C GLN A 66 -18.21 21.89 -6.97
N ALA A 67 -17.67 20.98 -6.15
CA ALA A 67 -16.52 20.17 -6.51
C ALA A 67 -16.84 19.15 -7.62
N VAL A 68 -18.04 18.58 -7.59
CA VAL A 68 -18.55 17.69 -8.66
C VAL A 68 -18.69 18.46 -9.98
N ALA A 69 -19.31 19.64 -9.95
CA ALA A 69 -19.49 20.47 -11.13
C ALA A 69 -18.15 20.88 -11.75
N ALA A 70 -17.21 21.32 -10.90
CA ALA A 70 -15.85 21.67 -11.30
C ALA A 70 -15.11 20.51 -11.97
N LEU A 71 -15.16 19.30 -11.40
CA LEU A 71 -14.56 18.10 -11.99
C LEU A 71 -15.17 17.77 -13.37
N ILE A 72 -16.49 17.79 -13.50
CA ILE A 72 -17.19 17.42 -14.74
C ILE A 72 -16.86 18.40 -15.87
N ARG A 73 -16.87 19.71 -15.58
CA ARG A 73 -16.49 20.74 -16.55
C ARG A 73 -15.02 20.67 -16.93
N ALA A 74 -14.11 20.42 -15.97
CA ALA A 74 -12.68 20.25 -16.25
C ALA A 74 -12.39 19.00 -17.11
N CYS A 75 -13.21 17.94 -16.96
CA CYS A 75 -13.21 16.76 -17.84
C CYS A 75 -13.78 17.05 -19.25
N GLY A 76 -14.30 18.25 -19.52
CA GLY A 76 -14.78 18.68 -20.84
C GLY A 76 -16.25 18.36 -21.13
N LEU A 77 -17.03 17.98 -20.12
CA LEU A 77 -18.46 17.70 -20.27
C LEU A 77 -19.28 18.99 -20.18
N GLY A 78 -20.35 19.07 -20.97
CA GLY A 78 -21.22 20.23 -21.07
C GLY A 78 -22.14 20.46 -19.86
N PRO A 79 -22.87 21.59 -19.83
CA PRO A 79 -23.74 21.96 -18.71
C PRO A 79 -24.87 20.95 -18.45
N ASP A 80 -25.39 20.27 -19.49
CA ASP A 80 -26.44 19.26 -19.34
C ASP A 80 -25.95 18.03 -18.57
N GLU A 81 -24.71 17.60 -18.83
CA GLU A 81 -24.07 16.53 -18.07
C GLU A 81 -23.82 16.97 -16.63
N VAL A 82 -23.33 18.19 -16.41
CA VAL A 82 -23.18 18.73 -15.05
C VAL A 82 -24.51 18.66 -14.28
N ALA A 83 -25.61 19.07 -14.91
CA ALA A 83 -26.94 18.99 -14.30
C ALA A 83 -27.33 17.56 -13.95
N ARG A 84 -27.15 16.60 -14.88
CA ARG A 84 -27.43 15.17 -14.66
C ARG A 84 -26.70 14.59 -13.45
N TRP A 85 -25.42 14.87 -13.33
CA TRP A 85 -24.61 14.39 -12.20
C TRP A 85 -25.03 15.05 -10.88
N LEU A 86 -25.33 16.36 -10.89
CA LEU A 86 -25.82 17.05 -9.70
C LEU A 86 -27.21 16.58 -9.27
N ASP A 87 -28.10 16.22 -10.20
CA ASP A 87 -29.40 15.64 -9.90
C ASP A 87 -29.27 14.27 -9.22
N ALA A 88 -28.40 13.40 -9.76
CA ALA A 88 -28.12 12.09 -9.16
C ALA A 88 -27.54 12.23 -7.74
N ARG A 89 -26.62 13.18 -7.55
CA ARG A 89 -26.07 13.53 -6.24
C ARG A 89 -27.16 14.00 -5.27
N ARG A 90 -28.03 14.94 -5.68
CA ARG A 90 -29.13 15.44 -4.84
C ARG A 90 -30.08 14.33 -4.42
N ARG A 91 -30.40 13.40 -5.31
CA ARG A 91 -31.20 12.20 -4.99
C ARG A 91 -30.57 11.38 -3.86
N LEU A 92 -29.25 11.12 -3.93
CA LEU A 92 -28.54 10.35 -2.92
C LEU A 92 -28.47 11.09 -1.57
N ALA A 93 -28.32 12.41 -1.57
CA ALA A 93 -28.32 13.21 -0.34
C ALA A 93 -29.66 13.12 0.41
N VAL A 94 -30.79 13.10 -0.33
CA VAL A 94 -32.12 12.93 0.26
C VAL A 94 -32.30 11.52 0.84
N SER A 95 -31.75 10.49 0.18
CA SER A 95 -31.78 9.12 0.69
C SER A 95 -30.95 8.94 1.99
N GLU A 96 -29.74 9.51 2.08
CA GLU A 96 -28.92 9.45 3.30
C GLU A 96 -29.58 10.17 4.49
N ALA A 97 -30.27 11.29 4.23
CA ALA A 97 -31.02 12.01 5.26
C ALA A 97 -32.23 11.20 5.75
N GLY A 98 -32.96 10.54 4.83
CA GLY A 98 -34.12 9.70 5.18
C GLY A 98 -33.75 8.44 5.98
N ASP A 99 -32.64 7.79 5.66
CA ASP A 99 -32.15 6.63 6.42
C ASP A 99 -31.68 7.03 7.83
N SER A 100 -31.10 8.23 7.97
CA SER A 100 -30.68 8.78 9.26
C SER A 100 -31.88 9.12 10.16
N ASP A 101 -32.91 9.75 9.59
CA ASP A 101 -34.13 10.13 10.33
C ASP A 101 -34.96 8.90 10.74
N ALA A 102 -35.03 7.89 9.86
CA ALA A 102 -35.62 6.60 10.20
C ALA A 102 -34.84 5.89 11.31
N SER A 103 -33.50 5.88 11.25
CA SER A 103 -32.66 5.26 12.29
C SER A 103 -32.81 5.90 13.68
N MET A 104 -33.02 7.23 13.75
CA MET A 104 -33.30 7.93 15.01
C MET A 104 -34.72 7.63 15.52
N ALA A 105 -35.72 7.50 14.64
CA ALA A 105 -37.08 7.15 15.02
C ALA A 105 -37.18 5.72 15.60
N TYR A 106 -36.33 4.78 15.17
CA TYR A 106 -36.26 3.44 15.78
C TYR A 106 -35.56 3.45 17.15
N ALA A 107 -34.60 4.35 17.39
CA ALA A 107 -33.92 4.49 18.68
C ALA A 107 -34.81 5.12 19.76
N GLU A 108 -35.76 5.98 19.37
CA GLU A 108 -36.68 6.64 20.31
C GLU A 108 -37.86 5.75 20.73
N SER A 109 -38.14 4.66 19.98
CA SER A 109 -39.21 3.71 20.31
C SER A 109 -38.84 2.62 21.33
N ASP A 110 -37.55 2.48 21.69
CA ASP A 110 -37.05 1.43 22.60
C ASP A 110 -36.67 1.97 24.00
N GLY A 111 -37.05 3.22 24.30
CA GLY A 111 -36.68 3.96 25.51
C GLY A 111 -37.75 4.08 26.60
N LEU A 112 -38.67 3.11 26.74
CA LEU A 112 -39.69 3.10 27.81
C LEU A 112 -39.61 1.81 28.65
N ALA A 113 -38.69 1.81 29.60
CA ALA A 113 -38.81 1.05 30.85
C ALA A 113 -38.09 1.82 31.97
N GLU A 114 -38.84 2.70 32.64
CA GLU A 114 -38.44 3.37 33.86
C GLU A 114 -39.05 2.64 35.07
N GLU A 115 -38.22 2.28 36.05
CA GLU A 115 -38.45 2.37 37.52
C GLU A 115 -37.30 1.61 38.24
N THR A 116 -36.64 2.05 39.31
CA THR A 116 -36.96 3.00 40.38
C THR A 116 -35.63 3.42 41.04
N ARG A 117 -35.47 4.71 41.40
CA ARG A 117 -34.41 5.17 42.33
C ARG A 117 -34.93 5.08 43.77
N PRO A 118 -34.04 4.96 44.76
CA PRO A 118 -34.11 5.91 45.85
C PRO A 118 -32.78 6.66 46.08
N ALA A 119 -32.94 7.86 46.63
CA ALA A 119 -31.91 8.85 46.88
C ALA A 119 -31.07 8.53 48.13
N CYS A 120 -29.81 8.99 48.17
CA CYS A 120 -29.31 10.03 49.09
C CYS A 120 -27.76 10.11 49.11
N SER A 121 -27.29 11.36 49.07
CA SER A 121 -26.05 11.97 49.58
C SER A 121 -24.81 11.16 50.00
N ALA A 122 -23.69 11.66 49.43
CA ALA A 122 -22.47 12.15 50.08
C ALA A 122 -21.36 11.19 50.57
N THR A 123 -20.13 11.69 50.31
CA THR A 123 -18.81 11.45 50.94
C THR A 123 -17.90 10.36 50.36
N ASP A 124 -16.81 10.79 49.73
CA ASP A 124 -15.50 10.11 49.69
C ASP A 124 -14.95 9.95 51.13
N PRO A 125 -14.20 8.87 51.48
CA PRO A 125 -12.79 8.77 51.09
C PRO A 125 -12.20 7.35 50.87
N GLU A 126 -11.12 7.35 50.07
CA GLU A 126 -9.82 6.67 50.20
C GLU A 126 -9.64 5.28 50.87
N ALA A 127 -8.84 4.46 50.16
CA ALA A 127 -7.89 3.44 50.63
C ALA A 127 -8.25 1.94 50.55
N ALA A 128 -7.35 1.25 49.85
CA ALA A 128 -6.69 -0.01 50.21
C ALA A 128 -7.20 -1.35 49.60
N ASP A 129 -6.23 -1.93 48.88
CA ASP A 129 -5.80 -3.33 48.87
C ASP A 129 -6.44 -4.36 47.93
N ALA A 130 -5.53 -5.09 47.27
CA ALA A 130 -5.73 -6.19 46.31
C ALA A 130 -6.04 -7.52 47.06
N PRO A 131 -5.99 -8.73 46.45
CA PRO A 131 -5.97 -9.17 45.04
C PRO A 131 -7.06 -10.26 44.76
N VAL A 132 -7.06 -10.86 43.54
CA VAL A 132 -7.26 -12.31 43.23
C VAL A 132 -7.85 -12.52 41.82
N GLU A 133 -6.98 -12.99 40.92
CA GLU A 133 -7.04 -14.07 39.91
C GLU A 133 -8.37 -14.70 39.37
N PRO A 134 -8.29 -15.44 38.23
CA PRO A 134 -9.25 -15.38 37.13
C PRO A 134 -10.32 -16.48 37.17
N THR A 135 -11.50 -16.20 36.59
CA THR A 135 -12.50 -17.23 36.30
C THR A 135 -12.45 -17.61 34.82
N GLN A 136 -11.96 -18.82 34.56
CA GLN A 136 -12.20 -19.55 33.33
C GLN A 136 -13.69 -19.92 33.22
N VAL A 137 -14.29 -19.67 32.06
CA VAL A 137 -15.46 -20.43 31.59
C VAL A 137 -15.13 -20.94 30.20
N GLY A 138 -14.89 -22.25 30.13
CA GLY A 138 -14.72 -22.95 28.87
C GLY A 138 -16.06 -23.17 28.18
N THR A 139 -16.04 -23.16 26.86
CA THR A 139 -16.99 -23.95 26.08
C THR A 139 -16.27 -24.50 24.85
N ARG A 140 -16.10 -25.82 24.85
CA ARG A 140 -15.66 -26.61 23.71
C ARG A 140 -16.77 -26.59 22.66
N VAL A 141 -16.46 -26.26 21.41
CA VAL A 141 -17.25 -26.73 20.27
C VAL A 141 -16.30 -27.25 19.18
N ALA A 142 -16.67 -28.43 18.69
CA ALA A 142 -15.83 -29.38 18.00
C ALA A 142 -15.53 -29.02 16.53
N SER A 143 -14.41 -29.57 16.09
CA SER A 143 -13.94 -29.69 14.72
C SER A 143 -14.88 -30.56 13.86
N GLY A 144 -15.06 -30.18 12.59
CA GLY A 144 -15.79 -30.97 11.60
C GLY A 144 -15.36 -30.66 10.16
N ARG A 145 -14.31 -31.33 9.68
CA ARG A 145 -14.02 -31.55 8.25
C ARG A 145 -14.75 -32.83 7.81
N PRO A 146 -15.30 -32.91 6.59
CA PRO A 146 -15.44 -34.19 5.90
C PRO A 146 -14.48 -34.31 4.72
N ARG A 147 -13.71 -35.39 4.75
CA ARG A 147 -12.99 -36.01 3.63
C ARG A 147 -14.00 -36.80 2.80
N ARG A 148 -13.87 -36.82 1.47
CA ARG A 148 -14.38 -37.94 0.65
C ARG A 148 -13.41 -38.22 -0.49
N GLY A 149 -12.68 -39.32 -0.35
CA GLY A 149 -11.81 -39.87 -1.39
C GLY A 149 -12.57 -40.81 -2.31
N TRP A 150 -12.06 -40.95 -3.53
CA TRP A 150 -12.32 -42.07 -4.45
C TRP A 150 -10.98 -42.57 -4.98
N LEU A 151 -10.82 -43.88 -5.05
CA LEU A 151 -9.66 -44.62 -5.55
C LEU A 151 -10.03 -45.37 -6.84
N THR A 152 -9.23 -45.13 -7.90
CA THR A 152 -8.59 -46.04 -8.89
C THR A 152 -9.46 -46.97 -9.80
N PRO A 153 -8.96 -47.64 -10.88
CA PRO A 153 -7.56 -47.84 -11.38
C PRO A 153 -7.32 -47.87 -12.93
N ALA A 154 -6.05 -48.17 -13.33
CA ALA A 154 -5.54 -48.84 -14.57
C ALA A 154 -5.46 -48.03 -15.91
N ALA A 155 -4.51 -48.20 -16.86
CA ALA A 155 -3.27 -48.97 -17.05
C ALA A 155 -2.57 -48.54 -18.39
N LEU A 156 -1.39 -49.15 -18.69
CA LEU A 156 -0.51 -49.10 -19.89
C LEU A 156 0.37 -47.83 -20.04
N GLY A 157 1.70 -47.87 -20.23
CA GLY A 157 2.62 -48.92 -20.70
C GLY A 157 3.09 -48.64 -22.13
N PHE A 158 4.26 -48.01 -22.33
CA PHE A 158 5.09 -48.20 -23.54
C PHE A 158 6.56 -47.86 -23.28
N VAL A 159 7.41 -48.56 -24.02
CA VAL A 159 8.84 -48.87 -23.81
C VAL A 159 9.72 -48.10 -24.80
N ALA A 160 11.03 -48.05 -24.49
CA ALA A 160 12.18 -47.71 -25.35
C ALA A 160 12.46 -46.20 -25.55
N GLY A 161 13.67 -45.66 -25.45
CA GLY A 161 15.00 -46.26 -25.46
C GLY A 161 15.85 -45.49 -26.48
N ALA A 162 16.93 -44.83 -26.04
CA ALA A 162 18.16 -44.59 -26.84
C ALA A 162 19.16 -43.75 -26.04
N ALA A 163 20.28 -44.39 -25.70
CA ALA A 163 21.52 -43.74 -25.32
C ALA A 163 22.14 -43.06 -26.55
N VAL A 164 22.74 -41.88 -26.39
CA VAL A 164 23.83 -41.42 -27.26
C VAL A 164 24.92 -40.82 -26.38
N ALA A 165 26.10 -41.43 -26.49
CA ALA A 165 27.32 -41.05 -25.81
C ALA A 165 28.05 -39.92 -26.56
N THR A 166 28.55 -38.96 -25.78
CA THR A 166 29.82 -38.21 -25.86
C THR A 166 30.47 -37.92 -27.22
N VAL A 167 30.81 -36.65 -27.47
CA VAL A 167 32.14 -36.27 -27.98
C VAL A 167 32.61 -34.99 -27.26
N THR A 168 33.59 -35.18 -26.37
CA THR A 168 34.50 -34.16 -25.85
C THR A 168 35.50 -33.78 -26.94
N ALA A 169 35.59 -32.50 -27.29
CA ALA A 169 36.69 -31.97 -28.08
C ALA A 169 37.62 -31.17 -27.16
N VAL A 170 38.62 -31.86 -26.61
CA VAL A 170 39.81 -31.25 -26.01
C VAL A 170 40.70 -30.81 -27.16
N VAL A 171 40.81 -29.50 -27.38
CA VAL A 171 41.81 -28.93 -28.29
C VAL A 171 43.06 -28.62 -27.47
N LEU A 172 44.07 -29.47 -27.62
CA LEU A 172 45.45 -29.21 -27.24
C LEU A 172 46.06 -28.25 -28.26
N LEU A 173 46.63 -27.14 -27.78
CA LEU A 173 47.58 -26.31 -28.52
C LEU A 173 48.85 -26.11 -27.67
N PRO A 174 50.01 -25.94 -28.33
CA PRO A 174 51.29 -26.41 -27.81
C PRO A 174 51.96 -25.48 -26.81
N VAL A 175 52.70 -26.12 -25.90
CA VAL A 175 53.71 -25.55 -25.01
C VAL A 175 54.76 -24.78 -25.81
N GLY A 176 54.89 -23.49 -25.51
CA GLY A 176 56.08 -22.70 -25.77
C GLY A 176 56.73 -22.28 -24.45
N SER A 177 58.03 -22.40 -24.35
CA SER A 177 58.91 -21.87 -23.29
C SER A 177 60.19 -21.35 -23.98
N PRO A 178 61.07 -20.54 -23.37
CA PRO A 178 60.98 -19.49 -22.33
C PRO A 178 61.56 -18.13 -22.89
N PRO A 179 61.93 -17.05 -22.15
CA PRO A 179 62.95 -17.00 -21.08
C PRO A 179 62.66 -16.09 -19.86
N ASP A 180 63.45 -16.35 -18.82
CA ASP A 180 63.93 -15.52 -17.70
C ASP A 180 63.29 -14.17 -17.28
N SER A 181 62.88 -14.19 -16.00
CA SER A 181 63.13 -13.19 -14.94
C SER A 181 62.89 -11.69 -15.22
N HIS A 182 61.67 -11.25 -14.92
CA HIS A 182 61.47 -10.01 -14.17
C HIS A 182 60.60 -10.24 -12.95
N GLN A 183 61.22 -10.01 -11.80
CA GLN A 183 60.70 -10.11 -10.45
C GLN A 183 59.59 -9.05 -10.27
N VAL A 184 58.31 -9.46 -10.33
CA VAL A 184 57.19 -8.60 -9.91
C VAL A 184 57.09 -8.70 -8.39
N PRO A 185 57.22 -7.58 -7.63
CA PRO A 185 57.07 -7.59 -6.19
C PRO A 185 55.70 -8.13 -5.81
N ASN A 186 55.70 -9.18 -4.99
CA ASN A 186 54.51 -9.78 -4.43
C ASN A 186 53.97 -8.81 -3.35
N PRO A 187 52.83 -8.12 -3.51
CA PRO A 187 52.20 -7.44 -2.40
C PRO A 187 51.42 -8.49 -1.61
N ARG A 188 52.13 -9.33 -0.87
CA ARG A 188 51.59 -9.91 0.36
C ARG A 188 51.70 -8.84 1.44
N THR A 189 50.92 -7.76 1.32
CA THR A 189 50.55 -6.87 2.43
C THR A 189 49.33 -6.03 2.01
N SER A 190 48.34 -5.96 2.89
CA SER A 190 47.12 -5.13 2.80
C SER A 190 46.05 -5.55 1.81
N ALA A 191 45.35 -6.63 2.17
CA ALA A 191 43.89 -6.60 2.11
C ALA A 191 43.35 -7.20 3.42
N ASN A 192 43.59 -6.49 4.52
CA ASN A 192 42.51 -6.39 5.51
C ASN A 192 41.36 -5.71 4.76
N GLY A 193 40.56 -6.52 4.06
CA GLY A 193 39.21 -6.13 3.78
C GLY A 193 38.58 -6.05 5.16
N ASP A 194 38.62 -4.86 5.74
CA ASP A 194 37.69 -4.51 6.80
C ASP A 194 36.33 -4.91 6.25
N ALA A 195 35.81 -6.02 6.78
CA ALA A 195 34.40 -6.29 6.71
C ALA A 195 33.78 -5.00 7.25
N SER A 196 33.27 -4.17 6.34
CA SER A 196 32.67 -2.89 6.68
C SER A 196 31.66 -3.20 7.76
N VAL A 197 32.02 -2.86 8.99
CA VAL A 197 31.13 -3.01 10.14
C VAL A 197 29.97 -2.10 9.76
N TRP A 198 28.83 -2.70 9.43
CA TRP A 198 27.63 -1.92 9.19
C TRP A 198 27.37 -1.14 10.48
N GLN A 199 27.59 0.16 10.40
CA GLN A 199 27.26 1.04 11.49
C GLN A 199 25.77 1.36 11.36
N PRO A 200 25.01 1.32 12.47
CA PRO A 200 23.63 1.81 12.51
C PRO A 200 23.61 3.31 12.22
N ALA A 201 23.70 3.68 10.95
CA ALA A 201 23.72 5.04 10.47
C ALA A 201 22.41 5.37 9.78
N GLU A 202 21.99 6.61 9.90
CA GLU A 202 20.85 7.10 9.13
C GLU A 202 21.15 7.03 7.64
N PRO A 203 20.15 6.72 6.80
CA PRO A 203 20.35 6.77 5.37
C PRO A 203 20.60 8.21 4.91
N ALA A 204 21.59 8.38 4.03
CA ALA A 204 21.80 9.66 3.36
C ALA A 204 20.65 9.90 2.35
N PRO A 205 20.25 11.15 2.10
CA PRO A 205 19.37 11.46 0.98
C PRO A 205 19.98 11.03 -0.36
N GLY A 206 19.15 10.51 -1.28
CA GLY A 206 19.62 10.02 -2.58
C GLY A 206 18.66 9.02 -3.23
N PRO A 207 18.94 8.62 -4.48
CA PRO A 207 18.18 7.59 -5.19
C PRO A 207 18.46 6.19 -4.61
N TYR A 208 17.41 5.40 -4.40
CA TYR A 208 17.50 4.06 -3.84
C TYR A 208 16.52 3.09 -4.49
N ARG A 209 16.91 1.81 -4.52
CA ARG A 209 15.97 0.69 -4.55
C ARG A 209 15.70 0.26 -3.11
N LEU A 210 14.44 0.26 -2.73
CA LEU A 210 14.00 -0.30 -1.46
C LEU A 210 13.79 -1.81 -1.65
N ARG A 211 14.63 -2.63 -1.01
CA ARG A 211 14.60 -4.09 -1.11
C ARG A 211 14.26 -4.72 0.23
N LEU A 212 13.42 -5.74 0.26
CA LEU A 212 13.15 -6.46 1.50
C LEU A 212 14.29 -7.43 1.82
N ALA A 213 14.76 -7.39 3.06
CA ALA A 213 15.91 -8.18 3.49
C ALA A 213 15.63 -9.69 3.44
N HIS A 214 14.39 -10.12 3.66
CA HIS A 214 14.03 -11.53 3.74
C HIS A 214 13.85 -12.21 2.38
N THR A 215 13.47 -11.47 1.33
CA THR A 215 13.25 -12.02 -0.02
C THR A 215 14.25 -11.55 -1.06
N GLY A 216 14.89 -10.40 -0.84
CA GLY A 216 15.66 -9.71 -1.86
C GLY A 216 14.80 -9.09 -2.97
N LEU A 217 13.47 -9.05 -2.82
CA LEU A 217 12.56 -8.40 -3.74
C LEU A 217 12.45 -6.90 -3.44
N CYS A 218 12.24 -6.09 -4.48
CA CYS A 218 12.12 -4.65 -4.37
C CYS A 218 10.67 -4.19 -4.23
N VAL A 219 10.47 -3.08 -3.53
CA VAL A 219 9.19 -2.38 -3.45
C VAL A 219 8.84 -1.83 -4.84
N SER A 220 7.61 -2.10 -5.29
CA SER A 220 7.12 -1.70 -6.61
C SER A 220 5.62 -1.56 -6.63
N GLU A 221 5.14 -0.64 -7.46
CA GLU A 221 3.79 -0.68 -8.01
C GLU A 221 3.65 -1.75 -9.08
N ARG A 222 2.38 -2.05 -9.39
CA ARG A 222 2.00 -2.90 -10.51
C ARG A 222 1.86 -2.07 -11.79
N PRO A 223 2.55 -2.41 -12.90
CA PRO A 223 2.48 -1.66 -14.16
C PRO A 223 1.07 -1.59 -14.80
N ASP A 224 0.23 -2.57 -14.47
CA ASP A 224 -1.15 -2.75 -14.95
C ASP A 224 -2.21 -2.17 -14.00
N SER A 225 -1.80 -1.40 -12.98
CA SER A 225 -2.67 -0.83 -11.97
C SER A 225 -2.44 0.68 -11.84
N ASP A 226 -3.54 1.44 -11.78
CA ASP A 226 -3.51 2.89 -11.55
C ASP A 226 -3.82 3.27 -10.08
N LEU A 227 -3.79 2.28 -9.17
CA LEU A 227 -4.13 2.46 -7.75
C LEU A 227 -2.98 2.97 -6.88
N GLY A 228 -1.74 3.03 -7.37
CA GLY A 228 -0.59 3.44 -6.55
C GLY A 228 -0.08 2.37 -5.57
N HIS A 229 -0.80 1.27 -5.37
CA HIS A 229 -0.50 0.33 -4.29
C HIS A 229 0.88 -0.33 -4.44
N LEU A 230 1.63 -0.38 -3.34
CA LEU A 230 2.97 -0.96 -3.31
C LEU A 230 2.96 -2.44 -2.91
N PHE A 231 3.82 -3.19 -3.58
CA PHE A 231 4.03 -4.63 -3.45
C PHE A 231 5.53 -4.93 -3.50
N GLN A 232 5.91 -6.19 -3.28
CA GLN A 232 7.25 -6.67 -3.59
C GLN A 232 7.30 -7.34 -4.97
N THR A 233 8.36 -7.10 -5.75
CA THR A 233 8.63 -7.81 -7.01
C THR A 233 10.12 -7.86 -7.36
N ALA A 234 10.48 -8.49 -8.48
CA ALA A 234 11.86 -8.52 -8.95
C ALA A 234 12.40 -7.09 -9.16
N CYS A 235 13.59 -6.79 -8.64
CA CYS A 235 14.16 -5.44 -8.69
C CYS A 235 14.38 -4.88 -10.11
N ALA A 236 14.54 -5.75 -11.12
CA ALA A 236 14.63 -5.33 -12.51
C ALA A 236 13.30 -4.84 -13.10
N ALA A 237 12.17 -5.24 -12.51
CA ALA A 237 10.82 -4.82 -12.90
C ALA A 237 10.25 -3.74 -11.96
N ALA A 238 11.00 -3.34 -10.92
CA ALA A 238 10.52 -2.42 -9.91
C ALA A 238 10.35 -1.00 -10.45
N MET A 239 9.18 -0.42 -10.17
CA MET A 239 8.82 0.96 -10.49
C MET A 239 7.83 1.48 -9.44
N PRO A 240 7.67 2.79 -9.22
CA PRO A 240 8.42 3.90 -9.79
C PRO A 240 9.87 3.97 -9.29
N SER A 241 10.68 4.87 -9.85
CA SER A 241 11.99 5.16 -9.27
C SER A 241 11.81 5.91 -7.95
N MET A 242 12.66 5.67 -6.95
CA MET A 242 12.50 6.19 -5.59
C MET A 242 13.73 6.99 -5.16
N THR A 243 13.49 8.20 -4.63
CA THR A 243 14.50 9.10 -4.10
C THR A 243 14.15 9.48 -2.67
N LEU A 244 15.06 9.20 -1.75
CA LEU A 244 14.95 9.59 -0.36
C LEU A 244 15.34 11.07 -0.22
N THR A 245 14.44 11.90 0.31
CA THR A 245 14.70 13.30 0.66
C THR A 245 14.57 13.49 2.16
N THR A 246 15.32 14.43 2.73
CA THR A 246 15.15 14.81 4.15
C THR A 246 14.13 15.94 4.27
N GLU A 247 13.29 15.86 5.31
CA GLU A 247 12.35 16.91 5.69
C GLU A 247 12.80 17.64 6.98
N GLY A 248 14.04 17.38 7.44
CA GLY A 248 14.56 17.85 8.74
C GLY A 248 14.36 16.82 9.86
N ASP A 249 15.05 17.00 10.99
CA ASP A 249 14.87 16.21 12.24
C ASP A 249 14.77 14.68 12.07
N ARG A 250 15.64 14.10 11.23
CA ARG A 250 15.68 12.63 10.99
C ARG A 250 14.37 12.08 10.39
N VAL A 251 13.57 12.97 9.81
CA VAL A 251 12.37 12.66 9.04
C VAL A 251 12.72 12.70 7.56
N PHE A 252 12.21 11.70 6.86
CA PHE A 252 12.47 11.48 5.45
C PHE A 252 11.16 11.32 4.68
N ARG A 253 11.20 11.73 3.43
CA ARG A 253 10.15 11.46 2.45
C ARG A 253 10.74 10.63 1.32
N ILE A 254 9.99 9.65 0.84
CA ILE A 254 10.37 8.83 -0.30
C ILE A 254 9.62 9.38 -1.52
N ARG A 255 10.30 10.24 -2.28
CA ARG A 255 9.76 10.79 -3.53
C ARG A 255 9.84 9.74 -4.62
N THR A 256 8.80 9.64 -5.42
CA THR A 256 8.71 8.72 -6.55
C THR A 256 8.74 9.51 -7.86
N ASP A 257 9.22 8.87 -8.92
CA ASP A 257 9.01 9.33 -10.30
C ASP A 257 8.46 8.17 -11.13
N HIS A 258 7.16 8.22 -11.36
CA HIS A 258 6.39 7.19 -12.05
C HIS A 258 6.43 7.42 -13.56
N PRO A 259 6.76 6.41 -14.39
CA PRO A 259 6.93 6.57 -15.84
C PRO A 259 5.68 7.10 -16.57
N ARG A 260 4.49 6.75 -16.06
CA ARG A 260 3.19 7.26 -16.55
C ARG A 260 2.67 8.50 -15.81
N PHE A 261 2.68 8.52 -14.47
CA PHE A 261 2.01 9.53 -13.66
C PHE A 261 2.92 10.67 -13.17
N GLY A 262 4.23 10.55 -13.40
CA GLY A 262 5.23 11.54 -13.01
C GLY A 262 5.54 11.50 -11.50
N ALA A 263 5.91 12.67 -10.97
CA ALA A 263 6.35 12.79 -9.59
C ALA A 263 5.24 12.49 -8.56
N GLY A 264 5.61 11.72 -7.54
CA GLY A 264 4.76 11.37 -6.42
C GLY A 264 5.56 11.17 -5.13
N CYS A 265 4.88 10.63 -4.13
CA CYS A 265 5.43 10.30 -2.83
C CYS A 265 4.80 8.99 -2.35
N MET A 266 5.65 8.07 -1.94
CA MET A 266 5.23 6.88 -1.22
C MET A 266 4.69 7.28 0.16
N GLY A 267 3.55 6.72 0.55
CA GLY A 267 2.84 7.06 1.78
C GLY A 267 1.88 5.98 2.25
N VAL A 268 1.42 6.10 3.49
CA VAL A 268 0.26 5.34 4.00
C VAL A 268 -1.00 6.12 3.64
N ASP A 269 -1.95 5.47 2.95
CA ASP A 269 -3.16 6.11 2.44
C ASP A 269 -3.96 6.75 3.59
N GLN A 270 -4.39 8.00 3.33
CA GLN A 270 -5.09 8.88 4.28
C GLN A 270 -4.43 9.03 5.66
N ALA A 271 -3.13 8.70 5.79
CA ALA A 271 -2.46 8.62 7.08
C ALA A 271 -3.25 7.79 8.10
N THR A 272 -3.88 6.68 7.66
CA THR A 272 -4.62 5.83 8.58
C THR A 272 -3.70 5.31 9.69
N ARG A 273 -4.25 5.15 10.89
CA ARG A 273 -3.60 4.51 12.04
C ARG A 273 -4.00 3.04 12.20
N ASP A 274 -4.78 2.52 11.26
CA ASP A 274 -5.22 1.13 11.27
C ASP A 274 -4.12 0.18 10.78
N VAL A 275 -4.06 -0.99 11.41
CA VAL A 275 -3.23 -2.10 10.93
C VAL A 275 -3.69 -2.53 9.53
N ASN A 276 -2.75 -2.96 8.70
CA ASN A 276 -2.95 -3.23 7.27
C ASN A 276 -3.29 -1.99 6.44
N GLY A 277 -2.95 -0.78 6.93
CA GLY A 277 -3.01 0.44 6.14
C GLY A 277 -2.30 0.27 4.79
N VAL A 278 -2.95 0.72 3.72
CA VAL A 278 -2.42 0.61 2.36
C VAL A 278 -1.22 1.53 2.24
N VAL A 279 -0.10 1.00 1.75
CA VAL A 279 1.05 1.80 1.34
C VAL A 279 0.96 1.97 -0.17
N ALA A 280 0.99 3.21 -0.63
CA ALA A 280 0.82 3.56 -2.02
C ALA A 280 1.77 4.68 -2.42
N ASP A 281 2.13 4.73 -3.70
CA ASP A 281 2.54 5.96 -4.35
C ASP A 281 1.32 6.86 -4.58
N SER A 282 1.41 8.10 -4.15
CA SER A 282 0.38 9.10 -4.37
C SER A 282 1.00 10.48 -4.60
N PHE A 283 0.17 11.51 -4.72
CA PHE A 283 0.66 12.87 -4.81
C PHE A 283 1.35 13.27 -3.51
N CYS A 284 2.51 13.92 -3.60
CA CYS A 284 3.12 14.52 -2.43
C CYS A 284 2.17 15.55 -1.80
N ASP A 285 1.75 15.31 -0.57
CA ASP A 285 0.88 16.18 0.20
C ASP A 285 1.43 16.38 1.62
N THR A 286 0.79 17.28 2.37
CA THR A 286 1.13 17.52 3.78
C THR A 286 0.22 16.72 4.73
N GLY A 287 -0.47 15.70 4.22
CA GLY A 287 -1.46 14.88 4.92
C GLY A 287 -0.88 13.91 5.94
N GLY A 288 0.45 13.90 6.11
CA GLY A 288 1.16 13.28 7.23
C GLY A 288 1.52 11.80 7.04
N GLY A 289 0.94 11.10 6.06
CA GLY A 289 1.22 9.69 5.79
C GLY A 289 2.49 9.42 5.01
N GLN A 290 3.22 10.45 4.59
CA GLN A 290 4.36 10.40 3.66
C GLN A 290 5.72 10.70 4.32
N ASP A 291 5.70 10.88 5.63
CA ASP A 291 6.88 11.19 6.43
C ASP A 291 7.29 9.95 7.21
N PHE A 292 8.58 9.61 7.15
CA PHE A 292 9.12 8.37 7.68
C PHE A 292 10.36 8.59 8.53
N ARG A 293 10.54 7.72 9.52
CA ARG A 293 11.80 7.51 10.23
C ARG A 293 12.40 6.17 9.81
N PHE A 294 13.72 6.14 9.66
CA PHE A 294 14.48 4.94 9.32
C PHE A 294 15.22 4.50 10.57
N GLU A 295 14.72 3.45 11.23
CA GLU A 295 15.34 2.86 12.41
C GLU A 295 16.32 1.76 11.97
N PRO A 296 17.64 1.91 12.17
CA PRO A 296 18.58 0.87 11.84
C PRO A 296 18.42 -0.33 12.79
N VAL A 297 18.37 -1.54 12.24
CA VAL A 297 18.21 -2.79 13.00
C VAL A 297 19.20 -3.86 12.54
N THR A 298 19.58 -4.73 13.46
CA THR A 298 20.44 -5.91 13.20
C THR A 298 19.72 -7.24 13.40
N VAL A 299 18.51 -7.21 13.97
CA VAL A 299 17.67 -8.38 14.26
C VAL A 299 16.26 -8.13 13.70
N PRO A 300 15.65 -9.11 12.99
CA PRO A 300 16.19 -10.44 12.67
C PRO A 300 17.22 -10.43 11.53
N ALA A 301 17.38 -9.30 10.84
CA ALA A 301 18.34 -9.11 9.76
C ALA A 301 18.89 -7.68 9.81
N LEU A 302 20.03 -7.49 9.14
CA LEU A 302 20.62 -6.17 8.91
C LEU A 302 19.71 -5.33 8.00
N GLY A 303 19.45 -4.07 8.37
CA GLY A 303 18.74 -3.13 7.52
C GLY A 303 18.03 -2.04 8.31
N TYR A 304 16.89 -1.59 7.77
CA TYR A 304 16.08 -0.53 8.34
C TYR A 304 14.65 -0.99 8.55
N ARG A 305 14.11 -0.65 9.71
CA ARG A 305 12.67 -0.62 9.95
C ARG A 305 12.16 0.77 9.57
N ILE A 306 11.28 0.83 8.58
CA ILE A 306 10.70 2.09 8.12
C ILE A 306 9.42 2.34 8.92
N ARG A 307 9.40 3.45 9.67
CA ARG A 307 8.28 3.85 10.52
C ARG A 307 7.60 5.09 9.97
N PRO A 308 6.32 5.04 9.60
CA PRO A 308 5.55 6.26 9.34
C PRO A 308 5.55 7.16 10.57
N VAL A 309 5.65 8.48 10.39
CA VAL A 309 5.70 9.45 11.50
C VAL A 309 4.33 9.63 12.16
N HIS A 310 3.24 9.45 11.42
CA HIS A 310 1.88 9.69 11.89
C HIS A 310 1.29 8.57 12.76
N SER A 311 1.98 7.43 12.85
CA SER A 311 1.57 6.23 13.57
C SER A 311 2.74 5.58 14.32
N ASP A 312 2.45 4.69 15.27
CA ASP A 312 3.46 3.89 15.98
C ASP A 312 3.78 2.56 15.26
N MET A 313 3.51 2.51 13.95
CA MET A 313 3.56 1.29 13.16
C MET A 313 4.79 1.23 12.23
N CYS A 314 4.91 0.11 11.51
CA CYS A 314 6.03 -0.22 10.66
C CYS A 314 5.54 -0.59 9.27
N LEU A 315 6.31 -0.25 8.25
CA LEU A 315 6.08 -0.81 6.92
C LEU A 315 6.54 -2.26 6.87
N GLY A 316 5.88 -3.07 6.03
CA GLY A 316 6.34 -4.42 5.75
C GLY A 316 5.36 -5.27 4.96
N VAL A 317 5.73 -6.52 4.73
CA VAL A 317 4.87 -7.54 4.10
C VAL A 317 4.33 -8.48 5.17
N ALA A 318 3.00 -8.64 5.19
CA ALA A 318 2.32 -9.45 6.20
C ALA A 318 2.85 -10.90 6.21
N ASN A 319 3.05 -11.45 7.42
CA ASN A 319 3.57 -12.79 7.66
C ASN A 319 4.92 -13.08 6.97
N SER A 320 5.69 -12.04 6.61
CA SER A 320 6.92 -12.16 5.82
C SER A 320 6.73 -12.98 4.54
N ALA A 321 5.58 -12.81 3.88
CA ALA A 321 5.27 -13.52 2.64
C ALA A 321 6.39 -13.35 1.60
N THR A 322 6.65 -14.40 0.82
CA THR A 322 7.77 -14.47 -0.13
C THR A 322 7.33 -14.49 -1.59
N ASN A 323 6.02 -14.62 -1.84
CA ASN A 323 5.51 -14.61 -3.20
C ASN A 323 5.69 -13.23 -3.85
N ASP A 324 5.90 -13.27 -5.16
CA ASP A 324 5.83 -12.08 -6.00
C ASP A 324 4.48 -11.37 -5.82
N TRP A 325 4.51 -10.05 -5.93
CA TRP A 325 3.37 -9.16 -5.72
C TRP A 325 2.68 -9.29 -4.36
N ALA A 326 3.39 -9.72 -3.31
CA ALA A 326 2.85 -9.60 -1.95
C ALA A 326 2.77 -8.12 -1.54
N PRO A 327 1.67 -7.69 -0.90
CA PRO A 327 1.45 -6.29 -0.60
C PRO A 327 2.39 -5.76 0.50
N VAL A 328 2.92 -4.56 0.28
CA VAL A 328 3.54 -3.76 1.34
C VAL A 328 2.43 -3.00 2.06
N ARG A 329 2.43 -3.06 3.39
CA ARG A 329 1.39 -2.50 4.26
C ARG A 329 2.01 -1.82 5.47
N GLN A 330 1.23 -0.95 6.10
CA GLN A 330 1.47 -0.51 7.46
C GLN A 330 1.00 -1.62 8.42
N LEU A 331 1.89 -2.11 9.26
CA LEU A 331 1.68 -3.25 10.17
C LEU A 331 2.12 -2.87 11.57
N ALA A 332 1.58 -3.58 12.57
CA ALA A 332 2.14 -3.51 13.92
C ALA A 332 3.62 -3.89 13.86
N CYS A 333 4.47 -3.10 14.51
CA CYS A 333 5.90 -3.37 14.54
C CYS A 333 6.17 -4.69 15.26
N ASP A 334 6.93 -5.58 14.62
CA ASP A 334 7.37 -6.86 15.18
C ASP A 334 8.90 -6.93 15.09
N ALA A 335 9.53 -7.10 16.25
CA ALA A 335 10.98 -7.19 16.38
C ALA A 335 11.58 -8.41 15.66
N ASN A 336 10.78 -9.45 15.41
CA ASN A 336 11.20 -10.71 14.80
C ASN A 336 10.70 -10.87 13.35
N ALA A 337 9.86 -9.95 12.85
CA ALA A 337 9.34 -10.04 11.49
C ALA A 337 10.39 -9.62 10.46
N SER A 338 10.94 -10.59 9.74
CA SER A 338 11.91 -10.34 8.68
C SER A 338 11.32 -9.56 7.49
N GLY A 339 10.01 -9.68 7.26
CA GLY A 339 9.25 -8.92 6.27
C GLY A 339 9.06 -7.43 6.59
N GLN A 340 9.57 -6.93 7.73
CA GLN A 340 9.56 -5.51 8.10
C GLN A 340 10.96 -4.86 7.99
N ILE A 341 11.93 -5.56 7.42
CA ILE A 341 13.30 -5.08 7.29
C ILE A 341 13.59 -4.74 5.82
N PHE A 342 14.00 -3.49 5.59
CA PHE A 342 14.31 -2.94 4.29
C PHE A 342 15.81 -2.67 4.17
N LEU A 343 16.37 -2.99 3.01
CA LEU A 343 17.68 -2.61 2.54
C LEU A 343 17.51 -1.45 1.57
N LEU A 344 18.39 -0.45 1.69
CA LEU A 344 18.44 0.69 0.79
C LEU A 344 19.65 0.50 -0.12
N ASP A 345 19.40 0.07 -1.35
CA ASP A 345 20.46 -0.13 -2.34
C ASP A 345 20.60 1.15 -3.19
N PRO A 346 21.72 1.89 -3.12
CA PRO A 346 21.92 3.08 -3.94
C PRO A 346 21.79 2.79 -5.45
N VAL A 347 21.25 3.74 -6.22
CA VAL A 347 21.09 3.66 -7.68
C VAL A 347 21.90 4.73 -8.39
#